data_AF-A0A9W6ISZ9-F1
#
_entry.id   AF-A0A9W6ISZ9-F1
#
_cell.length_a   1.000
_cell.length_b   1.000
_cell.length_c   1.000
_cell.angle_alpha   90.00
_cell.angle_beta   90.00
_cell.angle_gamma   90.00
#
_symmetry.space_group_name_H-M   'P 1'
#
loop_
_entity.id
_entity.type
_entity.pdbx_description
1 polymer ?
#
loop_
_entity_poly.entity_id
_entity_poly.type
_entity_poly.pdbx_seq_one_letter_code
_entity_poly.pdbx_strand_id
1 'polypeptide(L)'
;MAQPVNDNIENAYVIAGDGFTVSGSNVDSTTQPDEATSNGSVSSVWFVYTASADGTVTFDTKSPEPGNQLDTILNANSSSDGSGSLASLARIVVNDDIDGTTSASEITFDVVAGETYWLRVWGFDLAVGDYWLNQTSGPAGVATSMVGTPDSDVLGVHFDGGYTMIGELGDDTYYVDTASDVITELDGEGFDSVLTEVDYTLADNVERIVAIGSTGLTLTGNALDNNVIGDAGGDTLYGLDGADILKGRGGDDTMVGGAGDDAYYVSEAGDVVTEAADEGYDSVYTTMDYTLGANVERLVALGSTGLTLTGNALDNNVIGDEGGDTLYGLDGDDLLKGRGGDDTMVGGAGDDAYYVDDAGDVVTEAADEGYDSVYTSVDYTLSANVEKIVARGSAGLAITGNDSDNAMIGDVGADTLSGGGGADRLNGGGGDDILIGGAGKDVLTGGAGGDIFAFTGVDDARDTITDFQADVDQIGIDLAGFGLTGFDASMFESNASGIATGADTRFVYSEINGRLFFDADGSGAGKGVLIATLRGAPELTADHITDTSLLV
;
A
#
# COMPACT_ATOMS: atom_id res chain seq x y z
N MET A 1 -4.50 -23.90 13.83
CA MET A 1 -5.91 -23.82 14.29
C MET A 1 -6.36 -25.20 14.79
N ALA A 2 -7.36 -25.30 15.69
CA ALA A 2 -7.95 -26.58 16.06
C ALA A 2 -8.73 -27.16 14.86
N GLN A 3 -8.45 -28.42 14.52
CA GLN A 3 -9.04 -29.14 13.39
C GLN A 3 -10.58 -29.13 13.47
N PRO A 4 -11.32 -28.96 12.35
CA PRO A 4 -12.78 -29.09 12.36
C PRO A 4 -13.19 -30.49 12.82
N VAL A 5 -14.22 -30.57 13.65
CA VAL A 5 -14.72 -31.84 14.17
C VAL A 5 -15.35 -32.64 13.02
N ASN A 6 -14.65 -33.66 12.55
CA ASN A 6 -15.10 -34.58 11.51
C ASN A 6 -15.91 -35.74 12.15
N ASP A 7 -17.15 -35.47 12.51
CA ASP A 7 -18.02 -36.41 13.21
C ASP A 7 -19.15 -37.03 12.37
N ASN A 8 -19.36 -36.53 11.16
CA ASN A 8 -20.31 -37.08 10.18
C ASN A 8 -19.56 -37.74 9.02
N ILE A 9 -20.12 -38.80 8.44
CA ILE A 9 -19.49 -39.52 7.31
C ILE A 9 -19.30 -38.62 6.07
N GLU A 10 -20.17 -37.62 5.88
CA GLU A 10 -20.07 -36.65 4.79
C GLU A 10 -18.86 -35.70 4.95
N ASN A 11 -18.32 -35.58 6.16
CA ASN A 11 -17.16 -34.75 6.49
C ASN A 11 -15.88 -35.59 6.66
N ALA A 12 -15.93 -36.88 6.30
CA ALA A 12 -14.84 -37.82 6.52
C ALA A 12 -13.51 -37.29 5.96
N TYR A 13 -12.45 -37.50 6.72
CA TYR A 13 -11.11 -37.06 6.35
C TYR A 13 -10.61 -37.97 5.23
N VAL A 14 -10.31 -37.38 4.09
CA VAL A 14 -9.83 -38.12 2.93
C VAL A 14 -8.37 -38.47 3.17
N ILE A 15 -8.08 -39.77 3.14
CA ILE A 15 -6.74 -40.30 3.19
C ILE A 15 -6.46 -41.01 1.87
N ALA A 16 -5.34 -40.68 1.25
CA ALA A 16 -4.85 -41.35 0.06
C ALA A 16 -3.40 -41.77 0.30
N GLY A 17 -2.91 -42.71 -0.53
CA GLY A 17 -1.52 -43.16 -0.47
C GLY A 17 -1.26 -44.28 0.54
N ASP A 18 0.02 -44.59 0.75
CA ASP A 18 0.49 -45.69 1.61
C ASP A 18 1.46 -45.19 2.69
N GLY A 19 1.29 -45.63 3.95
CA GLY A 19 2.25 -45.41 5.04
C GLY A 19 2.03 -44.14 5.87
N PHE A 20 0.80 -43.60 5.87
CA PHE A 20 0.45 -42.40 6.61
C PHE A 20 0.28 -42.63 8.12
N THR A 21 0.33 -41.54 8.87
CA THR A 21 -0.08 -41.45 10.28
C THR A 21 -0.89 -40.18 10.45
N VAL A 22 -2.19 -40.31 10.74
CA VAL A 22 -3.09 -39.17 10.96
C VAL A 22 -3.41 -39.07 12.45
N SER A 23 -3.15 -37.92 13.06
CA SER A 23 -3.62 -37.64 14.42
C SER A 23 -5.03 -37.07 14.43
N GLY A 24 -5.87 -37.55 15.35
CA GLY A 24 -7.22 -37.04 15.56
C GLY A 24 -7.61 -37.08 17.04
N SER A 25 -8.78 -36.53 17.33
CA SER A 25 -9.39 -36.59 18.65
C SER A 25 -10.87 -36.87 18.51
N ASN A 26 -11.43 -37.75 19.33
CA ASN A 26 -12.87 -37.96 19.41
C ASN A 26 -13.50 -37.22 20.61
N VAL A 27 -12.79 -36.28 21.24
CA VAL A 27 -13.28 -35.53 22.43
C VAL A 27 -14.53 -34.70 22.14
N ASP A 28 -14.60 -34.10 20.95
CA ASP A 28 -15.69 -33.21 20.56
C ASP A 28 -16.64 -33.82 19.51
N SER A 29 -16.43 -35.08 19.09
CA SER A 29 -17.22 -35.68 18.03
C SER A 29 -18.59 -36.17 18.51
N THR A 30 -19.62 -35.98 17.69
CA THR A 30 -20.98 -36.47 17.93
C THR A 30 -21.30 -37.72 17.11
N THR A 31 -22.41 -38.40 17.42
CA THR A 31 -22.89 -39.55 16.63
C THR A 31 -23.92 -39.06 15.61
N GLN A 32 -23.70 -39.31 14.32
CA GLN A 32 -24.69 -38.99 13.29
C GLN A 32 -25.95 -39.88 13.44
N PRO A 33 -27.16 -39.37 13.11
CA PRO A 33 -28.35 -40.20 13.04
C PRO A 33 -28.14 -41.43 12.15
N ASP A 34 -28.60 -42.59 12.62
CA ASP A 34 -28.50 -43.89 11.93
C ASP A 34 -27.10 -44.55 11.92
N GLU A 35 -26.11 -43.99 12.62
CA GLU A 35 -24.87 -44.70 12.89
C GLU A 35 -25.07 -45.89 13.82
N ALA A 36 -24.43 -47.01 13.47
CA ALA A 36 -24.42 -48.18 14.34
C ALA A 36 -23.74 -47.86 15.67
N THR A 37 -24.47 -48.02 16.78
CA THR A 37 -23.97 -47.87 18.14
C THR A 37 -23.77 -49.24 18.78
N SER A 38 -22.64 -49.43 19.46
CA SER A 38 -22.44 -50.51 20.42
C SER A 38 -22.39 -49.88 21.81
N ASN A 39 -23.30 -50.25 22.71
CA ASN A 39 -23.32 -49.85 24.12
C ASN A 39 -23.57 -48.36 24.48
N GLY A 40 -24.02 -47.50 23.56
CA GLY A 40 -24.41 -46.11 23.87
C GLY A 40 -24.00 -45.13 22.78
N SER A 41 -24.35 -43.85 22.93
CA SER A 41 -23.89 -42.78 22.04
C SER A 41 -22.37 -42.64 22.15
N VAL A 42 -21.66 -42.88 21.06
CA VAL A 42 -20.19 -42.88 21.00
C VAL A 42 -19.72 -41.81 20.02
N SER A 43 -18.70 -41.08 20.44
CA SER A 43 -17.97 -40.10 19.63
C SER A 43 -17.13 -40.84 18.58
N SER A 44 -17.50 -40.70 17.30
CA SER A 44 -16.79 -41.31 16.16
C SER A 44 -16.21 -40.27 15.22
N VAL A 45 -15.15 -40.65 14.53
CA VAL A 45 -14.52 -39.89 13.46
C VAL A 45 -14.41 -40.79 12.24
N TRP A 46 -14.68 -40.22 11.07
CA TRP A 46 -14.68 -40.95 9.81
C TRP A 46 -13.49 -40.60 8.93
N PHE A 47 -12.98 -41.59 8.21
CA PHE A 47 -11.94 -41.40 7.22
C PHE A 47 -12.36 -42.10 5.93
N VAL A 48 -11.99 -41.54 4.78
CA VAL A 48 -12.17 -42.17 3.47
C VAL A 48 -10.79 -42.51 2.94
N TYR A 49 -10.47 -43.81 2.87
CA TYR A 49 -9.23 -44.32 2.31
C TYR A 49 -9.42 -44.74 0.86
N THR A 50 -8.64 -44.21 -0.07
CA THR A 50 -8.60 -44.69 -1.46
C THR A 50 -7.40 -45.59 -1.67
N ALA A 51 -7.64 -46.84 -2.10
CA ALA A 51 -6.55 -47.78 -2.29
C ALA A 51 -5.75 -47.47 -3.57
N SER A 52 -4.44 -47.36 -3.42
CA SER A 52 -3.49 -47.06 -4.50
C SER A 52 -3.21 -48.24 -5.43
N ALA A 53 -3.31 -49.47 -4.92
CA ALA A 53 -3.06 -50.70 -5.63
C ALA A 53 -3.91 -51.86 -5.08
N ASP A 54 -4.04 -52.93 -5.88
CA ASP A 54 -4.63 -54.18 -5.42
C ASP A 54 -3.73 -54.83 -4.35
N GLY A 55 -4.31 -55.29 -3.25
CA GLY A 55 -3.64 -56.17 -2.28
C GLY A 55 -4.18 -55.99 -0.87
N THR A 56 -3.34 -56.14 0.15
CA THR A 56 -3.78 -56.17 1.56
C THR A 56 -3.24 -54.97 2.32
N VAL A 57 -4.11 -54.28 3.04
CA VAL A 57 -3.79 -53.12 3.87
C VAL A 57 -4.05 -53.41 5.35
N THR A 58 -3.23 -52.83 6.23
CA THR A 58 -3.40 -52.87 7.69
C THR A 58 -3.41 -51.45 8.24
N PHE A 59 -4.40 -51.16 9.06
CA PHE A 59 -4.50 -49.93 9.84
C PHE A 59 -4.50 -50.24 11.32
N ASP A 60 -3.85 -49.41 12.12
CA ASP A 60 -3.98 -49.44 13.57
C ASP A 60 -4.32 -48.06 14.15
N THR A 61 -4.95 -48.06 15.33
CA THR A 61 -5.14 -46.85 16.14
C THR A 61 -4.25 -46.89 17.37
N LYS A 62 -3.53 -45.82 17.70
CA LYS A 62 -2.71 -45.73 18.92
C LYS A 62 -3.02 -44.47 19.71
N SER A 63 -2.92 -44.51 21.04
CA SER A 63 -2.92 -43.29 21.83
C SER A 63 -1.54 -42.60 21.74
N PRO A 64 -1.48 -41.27 21.54
CA PRO A 64 -0.24 -40.51 21.60
C PRO A 64 0.31 -40.40 23.03
N GLU A 65 -0.51 -40.65 24.05
CA GLU A 65 -0.14 -40.55 25.46
C GLU A 65 0.52 -41.85 25.98
N PRO A 66 1.78 -41.82 26.44
CA PRO A 66 2.50 -43.01 26.87
C PRO A 66 1.81 -43.72 28.05
N GLY A 67 1.32 -44.94 27.81
CA GLY A 67 0.66 -45.77 28.84
C GLY A 67 -0.84 -45.53 29.00
N ASN A 68 -1.44 -44.67 28.17
CA ASN A 68 -2.89 -44.55 28.04
C ASN A 68 -3.40 -45.58 27.01
N GLN A 69 -4.28 -46.48 27.43
CA GLN A 69 -5.03 -47.34 26.52
C GLN A 69 -6.31 -46.60 26.18
N LEU A 70 -6.26 -45.72 25.18
CA LEU A 70 -7.50 -45.27 24.56
C LEU A 70 -8.12 -46.51 23.93
N ASP A 71 -9.16 -47.05 24.57
CA ASP A 71 -9.88 -48.22 24.08
C ASP A 71 -10.67 -47.78 22.85
N THR A 72 -10.10 -48.03 21.68
CA THR A 72 -10.70 -47.70 20.40
C THR A 72 -11.40 -48.91 19.79
N ILE A 73 -12.31 -48.63 18.89
CA ILE A 73 -12.78 -49.58 17.90
C ILE A 73 -12.46 -48.97 16.54
N LEU A 74 -11.84 -49.78 15.69
CA LEU A 74 -11.53 -49.44 14.31
C LEU A 74 -12.29 -50.40 13.39
N ASN A 75 -13.04 -49.86 12.44
CA ASN A 75 -13.65 -50.67 11.40
C ASN A 75 -13.40 -50.09 10.01
N ALA A 76 -13.50 -50.95 9.01
CA ALA A 76 -13.50 -50.57 7.59
C ALA A 76 -14.79 -51.04 6.92
N ASN A 77 -15.28 -50.21 6.00
CA ASN A 77 -16.51 -50.43 5.27
C ASN A 77 -16.27 -50.12 3.78
N SER A 78 -16.93 -50.87 2.88
CA SER A 78 -17.05 -50.52 1.46
C SER A 78 -18.37 -49.82 1.22
N SER A 79 -18.45 -48.91 0.25
CA SER A 79 -19.72 -48.32 -0.19
C SER A 79 -20.20 -48.96 -1.49
N SER A 80 -21.48 -49.36 -1.55
CA SER A 80 -22.05 -50.00 -2.75
C SER A 80 -22.27 -49.05 -3.94
N ASP A 81 -22.24 -47.74 -3.69
CA ASP A 81 -22.45 -46.69 -4.68
C ASP A 81 -21.35 -45.61 -4.66
N GLY A 82 -20.27 -45.83 -3.90
CA GLY A 82 -19.18 -44.87 -3.73
C GLY A 82 -19.54 -43.62 -2.93
N SER A 83 -20.76 -43.52 -2.39
CA SER A 83 -21.19 -42.35 -1.61
C SER A 83 -20.72 -42.43 -0.16
N GLY A 84 -20.47 -41.27 0.44
CA GLY A 84 -20.28 -41.09 1.88
C GLY A 84 -21.62 -41.08 2.64
N SER A 85 -22.48 -42.09 2.44
CA SER A 85 -23.74 -42.22 3.19
C SER A 85 -23.74 -43.50 4.03
N LEU A 86 -24.23 -43.43 5.26
CA LEU A 86 -24.33 -44.61 6.14
C LEU A 86 -25.19 -45.73 5.54
N ALA A 87 -26.16 -45.39 4.69
CA ALA A 87 -27.07 -46.36 4.07
C ALA A 87 -26.42 -47.22 2.99
N SER A 88 -25.31 -46.76 2.40
CA SER A 88 -24.59 -47.46 1.32
C SER A 88 -23.43 -48.31 1.83
N LEU A 89 -23.05 -48.17 3.12
CA LEU A 89 -21.93 -48.88 3.72
C LEU A 89 -22.23 -50.35 4.01
N ALA A 90 -21.27 -51.19 3.63
CA ALA A 90 -21.17 -52.60 4.02
C ALA A 90 -19.85 -52.82 4.78
N ARG A 91 -19.95 -53.29 6.03
CA ARG A 91 -18.78 -53.55 6.88
C ARG A 91 -17.93 -54.69 6.32
N ILE A 92 -16.64 -54.44 6.18
CA ILE A 92 -15.63 -55.40 5.74
C ILE A 92 -15.01 -56.10 6.94
N VAL A 93 -14.45 -55.30 7.86
CA VAL A 93 -13.73 -55.76 9.04
C VAL A 93 -13.95 -54.79 10.19
N VAL A 94 -13.91 -55.30 11.42
CA VAL A 94 -13.88 -54.52 12.64
C VAL A 94 -12.96 -55.22 13.62
N ASN A 95 -12.17 -54.45 14.34
CA ASN A 95 -11.41 -54.94 15.47
C ASN A 95 -11.43 -53.90 16.59
N ASP A 96 -11.22 -54.37 17.80
CA ASP A 96 -11.20 -53.58 19.02
C ASP A 96 -9.97 -53.94 19.86
N ASP A 97 -9.62 -53.11 20.85
CA ASP A 97 -8.53 -53.38 21.81
C ASP A 97 -9.11 -53.72 23.22
N ILE A 98 -10.27 -54.38 23.26
CA ILE A 98 -11.09 -54.51 24.48
C ILE A 98 -10.44 -55.40 25.57
N ASP A 99 -9.46 -56.24 25.23
CA ASP A 99 -8.91 -57.23 26.17
C ASP A 99 -7.63 -56.79 26.91
N GLY A 100 -7.12 -55.59 26.62
CA GLY A 100 -5.95 -54.98 27.27
C GLY A 100 -4.64 -55.73 27.04
N THR A 101 -4.57 -56.60 26.03
CA THR A 101 -3.34 -57.32 25.65
C THR A 101 -2.61 -56.70 24.46
N THR A 102 -3.28 -55.83 23.71
CA THR A 102 -2.71 -54.98 22.66
C THR A 102 -2.66 -53.52 23.10
N SER A 103 -2.08 -52.64 22.29
CA SER A 103 -1.98 -51.19 22.57
C SER A 103 -2.64 -50.36 21.47
N ALA A 104 -3.43 -51.04 20.64
CA ALA A 104 -3.99 -50.53 19.41
C ALA A 104 -5.12 -51.43 18.89
N SER A 105 -6.17 -50.83 18.31
CA SER A 105 -7.12 -51.57 17.47
C SER A 105 -6.52 -51.71 16.08
N GLU A 106 -6.31 -52.93 15.61
CA GLU A 106 -5.69 -53.19 14.30
C GLU A 106 -6.67 -53.92 13.37
N ILE A 107 -6.90 -53.39 12.16
CA ILE A 107 -7.68 -54.07 11.12
C ILE A 107 -6.82 -54.37 9.90
N THR A 108 -7.04 -55.52 9.28
CA THR A 108 -6.41 -55.91 8.01
C THR A 108 -7.48 -56.37 7.02
N PHE A 109 -7.45 -55.86 5.79
CA PHE A 109 -8.39 -56.25 4.74
C PHE A 109 -7.80 -56.10 3.33
N ASP A 110 -8.43 -56.79 2.37
CA ASP A 110 -8.04 -56.71 0.96
C ASP A 110 -8.72 -55.53 0.28
N VAL A 111 -7.96 -54.85 -0.59
CA VAL A 111 -8.34 -53.66 -1.33
C VAL A 111 -8.09 -53.80 -2.83
N VAL A 112 -8.84 -53.02 -3.61
CA VAL A 112 -8.74 -52.94 -5.08
C VAL A 112 -8.34 -51.52 -5.46
N ALA A 113 -7.41 -51.38 -6.40
CA ALA A 113 -6.91 -50.10 -6.85
C ALA A 113 -8.04 -49.17 -7.32
N GLY A 114 -8.03 -47.93 -6.82
CA GLY A 114 -9.01 -46.89 -7.15
C GLY A 114 -10.35 -46.98 -6.40
N GLU A 115 -10.56 -48.03 -5.60
CA GLU A 115 -11.76 -48.15 -4.77
C GLU A 115 -11.59 -47.43 -3.43
N THR A 116 -12.71 -46.91 -2.91
CA THR A 116 -12.77 -46.17 -1.65
C THR A 116 -13.31 -47.01 -0.50
N TYR A 117 -12.76 -46.79 0.69
CA TYR A 117 -13.05 -47.53 1.91
C TYR A 117 -13.24 -46.54 3.07
N TRP A 118 -14.34 -46.69 3.81
CA TRP A 118 -14.65 -45.83 4.94
C TRP A 118 -14.15 -46.46 6.22
N LEU A 119 -13.15 -45.82 6.83
CA LEU A 119 -12.64 -46.18 8.15
C LEU A 119 -13.40 -45.37 9.20
N ARG A 120 -13.81 -46.02 10.27
CA ARG A 120 -14.41 -45.33 11.41
C ARG A 120 -13.59 -45.65 12.65
N VAL A 121 -13.14 -44.60 13.33
CA VAL A 121 -12.49 -44.67 14.62
C VAL A 121 -13.46 -44.15 15.67
N TRP A 122 -13.70 -44.92 16.72
CA TRP A 122 -14.52 -44.45 17.84
C TRP A 122 -14.07 -45.06 19.16
N GLY A 123 -14.41 -44.40 20.26
CA GLY A 123 -14.10 -44.89 21.59
C GLY A 123 -15.05 -45.99 22.05
N PHE A 124 -14.52 -47.00 22.73
CA PHE A 124 -15.31 -47.99 23.47
C PHE A 124 -15.71 -47.45 24.85
N ASP A 125 -16.89 -47.85 25.35
CA ASP A 125 -17.43 -47.48 26.68
C ASP A 125 -17.30 -45.98 27.05
N LEU A 126 -17.60 -45.11 26.07
CA LEU A 126 -17.53 -43.63 26.20
C LEU A 126 -16.10 -43.05 26.35
N ALA A 127 -15.07 -43.82 26.01
CA ALA A 127 -13.71 -43.32 25.97
C ALA A 127 -13.57 -42.19 24.94
N VAL A 128 -12.99 -41.08 25.36
CA VAL A 128 -12.61 -39.98 24.49
C VAL A 128 -11.16 -39.60 24.71
N GLY A 129 -10.49 -39.18 23.65
CA GLY A 129 -9.12 -38.74 23.68
C GLY A 129 -8.49 -38.68 22.30
N ASP A 130 -7.22 -38.31 22.30
CA ASP A 130 -6.43 -38.20 21.09
C ASP A 130 -5.96 -39.60 20.64
N TYR A 131 -5.90 -39.79 19.33
CA TYR A 131 -5.45 -41.03 18.70
C TYR A 131 -4.62 -40.73 17.46
N TRP A 132 -3.78 -41.68 17.08
CA TRP A 132 -3.15 -41.78 15.77
C TRP A 132 -3.78 -42.93 15.00
N LEU A 133 -4.25 -42.69 13.78
CA LEU A 133 -4.61 -43.72 12.81
C LEU A 133 -3.41 -43.92 11.89
N ASN A 134 -2.76 -45.08 11.96
CA ASN A 134 -1.59 -45.40 11.16
C ASN A 134 -1.93 -46.48 10.14
N GLN A 135 -1.39 -46.35 8.93
CA GLN A 135 -1.32 -47.47 8.01
C GLN A 135 -0.01 -48.23 8.24
N THR A 136 -0.09 -49.37 8.92
CA THR A 136 1.09 -50.14 9.34
C THR A 136 1.64 -51.04 8.23
N SER A 137 0.83 -51.31 7.20
CA SER A 137 1.24 -51.99 5.96
C SER A 137 0.21 -51.75 4.84
N GLY A 138 0.61 -51.77 3.57
CA GLY A 138 -0.29 -51.60 2.43
C GLY A 138 0.22 -52.28 1.16
N PRO A 139 -0.65 -52.48 0.15
CA PRO A 139 -0.23 -52.96 -1.15
C PRO A 139 0.71 -51.92 -1.78
N ALA A 140 2.01 -52.22 -1.81
CA ALA A 140 3.03 -51.31 -2.30
C ALA A 140 2.72 -50.82 -3.73
N GLY A 141 2.16 -49.62 -3.78
CA GLY A 141 1.92 -48.86 -4.99
C GLY A 141 1.82 -47.42 -4.59
N VAL A 142 2.95 -46.81 -4.18
CA VAL A 142 2.99 -45.37 -3.91
C VAL A 142 2.43 -44.68 -5.15
N ALA A 143 1.23 -44.10 -5.03
CA ALA A 143 0.78 -43.15 -6.02
C ALA A 143 1.72 -41.96 -5.86
N THR A 144 2.84 -41.96 -6.59
CA THR A 144 3.79 -40.85 -6.54
C THR A 144 3.26 -39.63 -7.30
N SER A 145 1.98 -39.63 -7.68
CA SER A 145 1.35 -38.56 -8.41
C SER A 145 -0.14 -38.45 -8.11
N MET A 146 -0.60 -37.21 -7.90
CA MET A 146 -1.99 -36.82 -7.80
C MET A 146 -2.29 -35.93 -9.01
N VAL A 147 -3.37 -36.23 -9.72
CA VAL A 147 -3.83 -35.41 -10.85
C VAL A 147 -5.22 -34.94 -10.51
N GLY A 148 -5.41 -33.63 -10.54
CA GLY A 148 -6.69 -32.96 -10.38
C GLY A 148 -7.60 -33.17 -11.58
N THR A 149 -8.54 -32.27 -11.69
CA THR A 149 -9.59 -32.19 -12.68
C THR A 149 -9.53 -30.79 -13.31
N PRO A 150 -10.25 -30.53 -14.42
CA PRO A 150 -10.29 -29.19 -15.00
C PRO A 150 -11.09 -28.13 -14.19
N ASP A 151 -11.39 -28.39 -12.92
CA ASP A 151 -12.05 -27.50 -11.96
C ASP A 151 -11.07 -27.23 -10.81
N SER A 152 -11.27 -26.17 -10.01
CA SER A 152 -10.43 -25.91 -8.83
C SER A 152 -10.38 -27.07 -7.85
N ASP A 153 -9.17 -27.55 -7.58
CA ASP A 153 -8.86 -28.71 -6.75
C ASP A 153 -7.98 -28.38 -5.55
N VAL A 154 -7.97 -29.30 -4.58
CA VAL A 154 -7.03 -29.30 -3.46
C VAL A 154 -6.26 -30.61 -3.49
N LEU A 155 -4.95 -30.51 -3.66
CA LEU A 155 -4.04 -31.64 -3.86
C LEU A 155 -3.00 -31.69 -2.73
N GLY A 156 -2.60 -32.89 -2.33
CA GLY A 156 -1.71 -33.15 -1.19
C GLY A 156 -2.44 -33.23 0.16
N VAL A 157 -1.90 -34.03 1.09
CA VAL A 157 -2.30 -34.07 2.49
C VAL A 157 -1.07 -34.20 3.40
N HIS A 158 -1.23 -34.01 4.70
CA HIS A 158 -0.10 -34.03 5.62
C HIS A 158 0.40 -35.45 5.92
N PHE A 159 1.72 -35.61 6.01
CA PHE A 159 2.50 -36.83 6.29
C PHE A 159 2.34 -37.98 5.31
N ASP A 160 2.15 -37.69 4.02
CA ASP A 160 1.86 -38.68 2.99
C ASP A 160 3.09 -39.13 2.19
N GLY A 161 4.23 -38.44 2.33
CA GLY A 161 5.46 -38.69 1.55
C GLY A 161 5.56 -37.76 0.35
N GLY A 162 6.53 -37.96 -0.55
CA GLY A 162 6.67 -37.06 -1.72
C GLY A 162 5.69 -37.39 -2.85
N TYR A 163 4.91 -36.42 -3.32
CA TYR A 163 3.98 -36.53 -4.45
C TYR A 163 4.36 -35.65 -5.64
N THR A 164 3.99 -36.08 -6.85
CA THR A 164 3.89 -35.21 -8.03
C THR A 164 2.44 -34.75 -8.20
N MET A 165 2.13 -33.52 -7.84
CA MET A 165 0.79 -32.94 -7.96
C MET A 165 0.64 -32.19 -9.29
N ILE A 166 -0.49 -32.39 -9.98
CA ILE A 166 -0.82 -31.79 -11.28
C ILE A 166 -2.25 -31.27 -11.17
N GLY A 167 -2.46 -29.96 -11.30
CA GLY A 167 -3.77 -29.32 -11.21
C GLY A 167 -4.70 -29.62 -12.37
N GLU A 168 -4.18 -29.53 -13.60
CA GLU A 168 -4.96 -29.25 -14.82
C GLU A 168 -5.54 -27.83 -14.80
N LEU A 169 -6.59 -27.54 -15.55
CA LEU A 169 -7.22 -26.20 -15.54
C LEU A 169 -7.89 -25.95 -14.19
N GLY A 170 -7.85 -24.72 -13.68
CA GLY A 170 -8.50 -24.36 -12.42
C GLY A 170 -7.60 -23.48 -11.57
N ASP A 171 -8.18 -22.82 -10.58
CA ASP A 171 -7.38 -22.18 -9.53
C ASP A 171 -7.18 -23.22 -8.42
N ASP A 172 -6.04 -23.89 -8.41
CA ASP A 172 -5.77 -25.05 -7.56
C ASP A 172 -4.96 -24.71 -6.31
N THR A 173 -5.04 -25.60 -5.32
CA THR A 173 -4.27 -25.49 -4.08
C THR A 173 -3.50 -26.76 -3.75
N TYR A 174 -2.18 -26.63 -3.64
CA TYR A 174 -1.23 -27.69 -3.33
C TYR A 174 -0.78 -27.58 -1.88
N TYR A 175 -0.95 -28.65 -1.11
CA TYR A 175 -0.38 -28.77 0.23
C TYR A 175 0.97 -29.49 0.14
N VAL A 176 2.04 -28.79 0.53
CA VAL A 176 3.42 -29.29 0.47
C VAL A 176 3.96 -29.44 1.88
N ASP A 177 4.16 -30.68 2.31
CA ASP A 177 4.64 -31.00 3.66
C ASP A 177 6.08 -31.56 3.66
N THR A 178 6.62 -31.87 2.49
CA THR A 178 7.98 -32.36 2.31
C THR A 178 8.64 -31.76 1.09
N ALA A 179 9.95 -31.51 1.17
CA ALA A 179 10.73 -31.06 0.02
C ALA A 179 10.82 -32.09 -1.13
N SER A 180 10.20 -33.26 -0.97
CA SER A 180 10.07 -34.28 -2.02
C SER A 180 8.80 -34.11 -2.87
N ASP A 181 7.89 -33.22 -2.47
CA ASP A 181 6.74 -32.86 -3.29
C ASP A 181 7.17 -32.05 -4.50
N VAL A 182 6.50 -32.29 -5.62
CA VAL A 182 6.75 -31.65 -6.90
C VAL A 182 5.42 -31.27 -7.51
N ILE A 183 5.28 -30.00 -7.90
CA ILE A 183 4.09 -29.51 -8.60
C ILE A 183 4.42 -29.40 -10.09
N THR A 184 3.45 -29.66 -10.95
CA THR A 184 3.58 -29.48 -12.40
C THR A 184 2.35 -28.78 -12.94
N GLU A 185 2.49 -27.48 -13.17
CA GLU A 185 1.48 -26.63 -13.81
C GLU A 185 1.91 -26.20 -15.21
N LEU A 186 0.93 -26.03 -16.11
CA LEU A 186 1.14 -25.47 -17.44
C LEU A 186 0.64 -24.03 -17.53
N ASP A 187 1.22 -23.30 -18.49
CA ASP A 187 0.84 -21.93 -18.80
C ASP A 187 -0.66 -21.81 -19.14
N GLY A 188 -1.34 -20.91 -18.44
CA GLY A 188 -2.75 -20.59 -18.64
C GLY A 188 -3.73 -21.58 -18.01
N GLU A 189 -3.29 -22.38 -17.03
CA GLU A 189 -4.15 -23.32 -16.32
C GLU A 189 -4.95 -22.69 -15.18
N GLY A 190 -4.47 -21.62 -14.54
CA GLY A 190 -5.28 -20.82 -13.63
C GLY A 190 -4.44 -19.89 -12.76
N PHE A 191 -4.96 -19.55 -11.58
CA PHE A 191 -4.17 -18.94 -10.49
C PHE A 191 -4.00 -19.94 -9.36
N ASP A 192 -2.77 -20.40 -9.17
CA ASP A 192 -2.47 -21.59 -8.39
C ASP A 192 -1.71 -21.26 -7.10
N SER A 193 -1.86 -22.11 -6.10
CA SER A 193 -1.44 -21.80 -4.73
C SER A 193 -0.76 -22.95 -4.02
N VAL A 194 0.39 -22.69 -3.42
CA VAL A 194 1.07 -23.60 -2.50
C VAL A 194 0.84 -23.18 -1.07
N LEU A 195 0.42 -24.12 -0.23
CA LEU A 195 0.45 -24.02 1.22
C LEU A 195 1.56 -24.94 1.74
N THR A 196 2.52 -24.42 2.49
CA THR A 196 3.67 -25.22 2.92
C THR A 196 4.05 -25.06 4.39
N GLU A 197 4.61 -26.12 4.95
CA GLU A 197 5.21 -26.18 6.28
C GLU A 197 6.74 -26.41 6.24
N VAL A 198 7.33 -26.38 5.05
CA VAL A 198 8.76 -26.59 4.80
C VAL A 198 9.31 -25.52 3.87
N ASP A 199 10.63 -25.40 3.80
CA ASP A 199 11.28 -24.57 2.78
C ASP A 199 10.86 -25.05 1.39
N TYR A 200 10.40 -24.14 0.52
CA TYR A 200 9.87 -24.50 -0.78
C TYR A 200 10.06 -23.42 -1.85
N THR A 201 10.25 -23.85 -3.09
CA THR A 201 10.36 -23.01 -4.28
C THR A 201 9.21 -23.33 -5.21
N LEU A 202 8.47 -22.30 -5.65
CA LEU A 202 7.36 -22.47 -6.58
C LEU A 202 7.83 -23.12 -7.89
N ALA A 203 7.00 -24.04 -8.41
CA ALA A 203 7.16 -24.54 -9.76
C ALA A 203 6.81 -23.44 -10.77
N ASP A 204 7.23 -23.60 -12.02
CA ASP A 204 6.78 -22.72 -13.11
C ASP A 204 5.24 -22.68 -13.17
N ASN A 205 4.67 -21.53 -13.51
CA ASN A 205 3.20 -21.33 -13.65
C ASN A 205 2.40 -21.46 -12.35
N VAL A 206 3.02 -21.21 -11.20
CA VAL A 206 2.32 -21.12 -9.91
C VAL A 206 2.55 -19.73 -9.32
N GLU A 207 1.49 -19.04 -8.92
CA GLU A 207 1.55 -17.61 -8.59
C GLU A 207 1.60 -17.30 -7.09
N ARG A 208 1.26 -18.25 -6.21
CA ARG A 208 1.17 -17.98 -4.77
C ARG A 208 1.80 -19.06 -3.93
N ILE A 209 2.55 -18.65 -2.91
CA ILE A 209 3.03 -19.53 -1.83
C ILE A 209 2.71 -18.92 -0.46
N VAL A 210 2.24 -19.76 0.46
CA VAL A 210 1.86 -19.36 1.82
C VAL A 210 2.45 -20.34 2.83
N ALA A 211 3.28 -19.85 3.75
CA ALA A 211 3.63 -20.59 4.95
C ALA A 211 2.42 -20.73 5.86
N ILE A 212 2.18 -21.94 6.36
CA ILE A 212 1.05 -22.29 7.24
C ILE A 212 1.52 -22.86 8.59
N GLY A 213 2.82 -22.78 8.87
CA GLY A 213 3.45 -23.24 10.09
C GLY A 213 3.58 -22.14 11.17
N SER A 214 4.70 -22.19 11.89
CA SER A 214 5.11 -21.16 12.86
C SER A 214 6.64 -21.16 13.05
N THR A 215 7.35 -21.64 12.03
CA THR A 215 8.80 -21.82 12.01
C THR A 215 9.34 -20.94 10.93
N GLY A 216 10.51 -20.31 11.13
CA GLY A 216 11.14 -19.56 10.03
C GLY A 216 11.44 -20.47 8.85
N LEU A 217 10.80 -20.21 7.71
CA LEU A 217 10.93 -20.91 6.44
C LEU A 217 11.62 -20.04 5.40
N THR A 218 12.23 -20.69 4.42
CA THR A 218 12.65 -20.05 3.17
C THR A 218 11.62 -20.35 2.09
N LEU A 219 10.92 -19.31 1.63
CA LEU A 219 9.97 -19.37 0.54
C LEU A 219 10.56 -18.68 -0.69
N THR A 220 10.45 -19.31 -1.85
CA THR A 220 10.99 -18.77 -3.11
C THR A 220 9.92 -18.82 -4.19
N GLY A 221 9.69 -17.69 -4.86
CA GLY A 221 8.88 -17.57 -6.05
C GLY A 221 9.53 -18.21 -7.28
N ASN A 222 9.10 -17.77 -8.44
CA ASN A 222 9.54 -18.14 -9.78
C ASN A 222 9.66 -16.85 -10.63
N ALA A 223 9.61 -16.95 -11.96
CA ALA A 223 9.80 -15.79 -12.84
C ALA A 223 8.51 -15.01 -13.18
N LEU A 224 7.43 -15.25 -12.43
CA LEU A 224 6.13 -14.60 -12.58
C LEU A 224 5.90 -13.62 -11.43
N ASP A 225 4.94 -12.72 -11.61
CA ASP A 225 4.40 -11.89 -10.52
C ASP A 225 3.78 -12.79 -9.43
N ASN A 226 4.52 -13.03 -8.36
CA ASN A 226 4.17 -13.95 -7.28
C ASN A 226 3.65 -13.25 -6.03
N ASN A 227 2.90 -13.99 -5.23
CA ASN A 227 2.48 -13.61 -3.88
C ASN A 227 3.11 -14.56 -2.86
N VAL A 228 4.17 -14.10 -2.22
CA VAL A 228 4.99 -14.87 -1.28
C VAL A 228 4.65 -14.42 0.15
N ILE A 229 4.04 -15.32 0.92
CA ILE A 229 3.48 -14.97 2.24
C ILE A 229 4.05 -15.86 3.34
N GLY A 230 4.72 -15.24 4.32
CA GLY A 230 5.23 -15.87 5.53
C GLY A 230 4.16 -16.25 6.55
N ASP A 231 4.60 -16.83 7.67
CA ASP A 231 3.79 -17.22 8.81
C ASP A 231 3.98 -16.29 10.03
N ALA A 232 4.26 -16.82 11.22
CA ALA A 232 4.54 -16.04 12.42
C ALA A 232 6.00 -16.23 12.90
N GLY A 233 6.78 -17.06 12.21
CA GLY A 233 8.23 -17.22 12.38
C GLY A 233 9.00 -16.23 11.52
N GLY A 234 10.29 -16.02 11.82
CA GLY A 234 11.15 -15.17 10.99
C GLY A 234 11.53 -15.89 9.70
N ASP A 235 10.84 -15.55 8.63
CA ASP A 235 10.92 -16.16 7.31
C ASP A 235 11.93 -15.45 6.41
N THR A 236 12.34 -16.12 5.33
CA THR A 236 13.09 -15.52 4.24
C THR A 236 12.31 -15.71 2.94
N LEU A 237 11.85 -14.61 2.35
CA LEU A 237 10.99 -14.57 1.19
C LEU A 237 11.78 -14.06 -0.02
N TYR A 238 11.78 -14.83 -1.11
CA TYR A 238 12.40 -14.46 -2.39
C TYR A 238 11.34 -14.37 -3.48
N GLY A 239 11.25 -13.24 -4.19
CA GLY A 239 10.39 -13.05 -5.37
C GLY A 239 10.97 -13.67 -6.64
N LEU A 240 12.22 -13.27 -6.96
CA LEU A 240 13.03 -13.55 -8.15
C LEU A 240 12.83 -12.55 -9.30
N ASP A 241 12.15 -12.94 -10.39
CA ASP A 241 11.83 -12.03 -11.50
C ASP A 241 10.30 -11.86 -11.50
N GLY A 242 9.78 -10.68 -11.84
CA GLY A 242 8.35 -10.40 -11.81
C GLY A 242 8.04 -9.26 -10.85
N ALA A 243 6.80 -8.75 -10.89
CA ALA A 243 6.32 -7.77 -9.91
C ALA A 243 5.66 -8.50 -8.74
N ASP A 244 6.45 -8.79 -7.71
CA ASP A 244 6.11 -9.66 -6.61
C ASP A 244 5.49 -8.93 -5.41
N ILE A 245 4.70 -9.67 -4.62
CA ILE A 245 4.16 -9.21 -3.34
C ILE A 245 4.73 -10.10 -2.24
N LEU A 246 5.55 -9.50 -1.36
CA LEU A 246 6.19 -10.18 -0.24
C LEU A 246 5.56 -9.72 1.08
N LYS A 247 5.07 -10.66 1.88
CA LYS A 247 4.39 -10.40 3.16
C LYS A 247 4.94 -11.29 4.26
N GLY A 248 5.81 -10.73 5.10
CA GLY A 248 6.39 -11.44 6.25
C GLY A 248 5.34 -11.90 7.28
N ARG A 249 4.42 -10.99 7.62
CA ARG A 249 3.40 -11.12 8.69
C ARG A 249 4.01 -11.02 10.09
N GLY A 250 4.29 -12.12 10.78
CA GLY A 250 4.84 -12.06 12.14
C GLY A 250 6.22 -12.69 12.16
N GLY A 251 7.08 -12.26 13.09
CA GLY A 251 8.47 -12.68 13.08
C GLY A 251 9.37 -11.55 12.58
N ASP A 252 10.69 -11.78 12.61
CA ASP A 252 11.65 -10.84 12.01
C ASP A 252 12.01 -11.41 10.65
N ASP A 253 11.42 -10.86 9.58
CA ASP A 253 11.48 -11.45 8.24
C ASP A 253 12.58 -10.85 7.37
N THR A 254 13.07 -11.60 6.39
CA THR A 254 13.93 -11.08 5.31
C THR A 254 13.19 -11.20 3.99
N MET A 255 13.02 -10.10 3.28
CA MET A 255 12.32 -10.04 2.00
C MET A 255 13.25 -9.52 0.90
N VAL A 256 13.32 -10.27 -0.20
CA VAL A 256 14.16 -9.99 -1.38
C VAL A 256 13.27 -10.15 -2.61
N GLY A 257 12.86 -9.08 -3.27
CA GLY A 257 11.98 -9.21 -4.43
C GLY A 257 12.75 -9.59 -5.67
N GLY A 258 13.83 -8.87 -6.00
CA GLY A 258 14.62 -9.14 -7.20
C GLY A 258 14.13 -8.31 -8.37
N ALA A 259 14.18 -8.82 -9.59
CA ALA A 259 13.91 -8.00 -10.77
C ALA A 259 12.42 -7.80 -11.03
N GLY A 260 11.94 -6.57 -10.95
CA GLY A 260 10.58 -6.14 -11.23
C GLY A 260 10.14 -5.08 -10.22
N ASP A 261 8.91 -4.58 -10.35
CA ASP A 261 8.40 -3.55 -9.43
C ASP A 261 7.71 -4.25 -8.25
N ASP A 262 8.43 -4.49 -7.16
CA ASP A 262 8.00 -5.34 -6.05
C ASP A 262 7.32 -4.56 -4.92
N ALA A 263 6.51 -5.28 -4.12
CA ALA A 263 5.77 -4.75 -3.00
C ALA A 263 6.02 -5.53 -1.70
N TYR A 264 6.67 -4.88 -0.73
CA TYR A 264 6.98 -5.40 0.60
C TYR A 264 5.97 -4.93 1.62
N TYR A 265 5.42 -5.84 2.42
CA TYR A 265 4.63 -5.49 3.60
C TYR A 265 5.42 -5.79 4.86
N VAL A 266 5.90 -4.73 5.49
CA VAL A 266 6.63 -4.76 6.76
C VAL A 266 5.66 -4.58 7.91
N SER A 267 5.71 -5.49 8.88
CA SER A 267 4.81 -5.49 10.03
C SER A 267 5.54 -5.58 11.37
N GLU A 268 6.82 -5.95 11.38
CA GLU A 268 7.63 -6.03 12.59
C GLU A 268 8.93 -5.22 12.44
N ALA A 269 9.43 -4.70 13.55
CA ALA A 269 10.63 -3.85 13.55
C ALA A 269 11.92 -4.59 13.13
N GLY A 270 11.89 -5.91 13.16
CA GLY A 270 13.00 -6.75 12.73
C GLY A 270 12.97 -7.12 11.24
N ASP A 271 11.92 -6.76 10.50
CA ASP A 271 11.82 -7.05 9.08
C ASP A 271 12.89 -6.29 8.29
N VAL A 272 13.47 -6.97 7.30
CA VAL A 272 14.53 -6.44 6.44
C VAL A 272 14.14 -6.62 4.98
N VAL A 273 14.06 -5.50 4.25
CA VAL A 273 13.91 -5.49 2.78
C VAL A 273 15.28 -5.32 2.15
N THR A 274 15.60 -6.13 1.14
CA THR A 274 16.91 -6.12 0.46
C THR A 274 16.74 -6.14 -1.06
N GLU A 275 17.00 -4.98 -1.68
CA GLU A 275 17.00 -4.82 -3.14
C GLU A 275 18.40 -4.51 -3.70
N ALA A 276 18.67 -4.94 -4.93
CA ALA A 276 19.85 -4.52 -5.68
C ALA A 276 19.54 -3.34 -6.62
N ALA A 277 20.60 -2.70 -7.11
CA ALA A 277 20.45 -1.59 -8.03
C ALA A 277 19.95 -2.08 -9.40
N ASP A 278 19.12 -1.26 -10.05
CA ASP A 278 18.55 -1.50 -11.38
C ASP A 278 17.60 -2.72 -11.46
N GLU A 279 17.00 -3.12 -10.33
CA GLU A 279 16.06 -4.25 -10.26
C GLU A 279 14.59 -3.85 -10.44
N GLY A 280 14.18 -2.61 -10.13
CA GLY A 280 12.83 -2.14 -10.41
C GLY A 280 12.51 -0.80 -9.79
N TYR A 281 11.21 -0.51 -9.64
CA TYR A 281 10.67 0.55 -8.79
C TYR A 281 9.87 -0.06 -7.64
N ASP A 282 10.48 -0.08 -6.46
CA ASP A 282 10.05 -0.93 -5.37
C ASP A 282 9.29 -0.18 -4.27
N SER A 283 8.28 -0.83 -3.68
CA SER A 283 7.39 -0.23 -2.69
C SER A 283 7.39 -0.96 -1.35
N VAL A 284 7.65 -0.24 -0.27
CA VAL A 284 7.39 -0.71 1.10
C VAL A 284 6.07 -0.14 1.63
N TYR A 285 5.27 -1.02 2.21
CA TYR A 285 4.06 -0.71 2.95
C TYR A 285 4.28 -1.04 4.43
N THR A 286 3.96 -0.12 5.32
CA THR A 286 4.19 -0.29 6.76
C THR A 286 3.08 0.33 7.60
N THR A 287 2.89 -0.17 8.83
CA THR A 287 2.01 0.43 9.86
C THR A 287 2.81 1.01 11.04
N MET A 288 4.12 1.21 10.86
CA MET A 288 5.05 1.63 11.91
C MET A 288 6.16 2.52 11.35
N ASP A 289 6.91 3.17 12.24
CA ASP A 289 8.10 3.93 11.87
C ASP A 289 9.03 3.06 11.01
N TYR A 290 9.49 3.59 9.88
CA TYR A 290 10.30 2.83 8.94
C TYR A 290 11.29 3.70 8.16
N THR A 291 12.44 3.12 7.85
CA THR A 291 13.48 3.74 7.01
C THR A 291 13.75 2.82 5.83
N LEU A 292 13.66 3.35 4.61
CA LEU A 292 13.92 2.57 3.41
C LEU A 292 15.37 2.05 3.39
N GLY A 293 15.50 0.78 2.98
CA GLY A 293 16.78 0.23 2.56
C GLY A 293 17.27 0.90 1.28
N ALA A 294 18.51 0.65 0.88
CA ALA A 294 19.01 1.13 -0.41
C ALA A 294 18.23 0.48 -1.58
N ASN A 295 18.12 1.18 -2.71
CA ASN A 295 17.46 0.70 -3.94
C ASN A 295 15.96 0.42 -3.78
N VAL A 296 15.30 1.11 -2.85
CA VAL A 296 13.84 1.09 -2.73
C VAL A 296 13.35 2.52 -2.85
N GLU A 297 12.38 2.77 -3.72
CA GLU A 297 12.03 4.14 -4.12
C GLU A 297 10.73 4.62 -3.48
N ARG A 298 9.89 3.74 -2.92
CA ARG A 298 8.58 4.14 -2.41
C ARG A 298 8.29 3.61 -1.01
N LEU A 299 7.87 4.51 -0.13
CA LEU A 299 7.42 4.19 1.24
C LEU A 299 5.98 4.67 1.43
N VAL A 300 5.12 3.78 1.91
CA VAL A 300 3.70 4.06 2.14
C VAL A 300 3.31 3.64 3.55
N ALA A 301 2.91 4.61 4.35
CA ALA A 301 2.25 4.33 5.61
C ALA A 301 0.80 3.85 5.39
N LEU A 302 0.42 2.88 6.21
CA LEU A 302 -0.91 2.31 6.31
C LEU A 302 -1.43 2.58 7.72
N GLY A 303 -2.63 3.13 7.82
CA GLY A 303 -3.27 3.35 9.11
C GLY A 303 -3.82 4.75 9.26
N SER A 304 -3.68 5.28 10.46
CA SER A 304 -4.15 6.61 10.86
C SER A 304 -3.40 7.08 12.11
N THR A 305 -2.15 6.66 12.26
CA THR A 305 -1.31 6.95 13.43
C THR A 305 -0.12 7.74 12.95
N GLY A 306 0.23 8.85 13.60
CA GLY A 306 1.44 9.57 13.23
C GLY A 306 2.69 8.69 13.34
N LEU A 307 3.41 8.54 12.23
CA LEU A 307 4.63 7.76 12.05
C LEU A 307 5.81 8.63 11.66
N THR A 308 7.02 8.11 11.87
CA THR A 308 8.24 8.63 11.25
C THR A 308 8.62 7.77 10.06
N LEU A 309 8.59 8.36 8.86
CA LEU A 309 8.90 7.71 7.59
C LEU A 309 10.15 8.34 7.01
N THR A 310 11.15 7.53 6.67
CA THR A 310 12.43 8.01 6.16
C THR A 310 12.76 7.29 4.86
N GLY A 311 13.09 8.07 3.83
CA GLY A 311 13.65 7.61 2.58
C GLY A 311 15.10 7.10 2.71
N ASN A 312 15.83 7.16 1.61
CA ASN A 312 17.22 6.80 1.44
C ASN A 312 17.90 7.88 0.56
N ALA A 313 18.99 7.56 -0.13
CA ALA A 313 19.74 8.55 -0.92
C ALA A 313 19.32 8.62 -2.41
N LEU A 314 18.16 8.08 -2.75
CA LEU A 314 17.57 8.07 -4.09
C LEU A 314 16.35 9.00 -4.09
N ASP A 315 15.90 9.36 -5.29
CA ASP A 315 14.61 10.03 -5.50
C ASP A 315 13.47 9.14 -4.96
N ASN A 316 12.93 9.46 -3.79
CA ASN A 316 11.91 8.67 -3.10
C ASN A 316 10.51 9.28 -3.19
N ASN A 317 9.51 8.41 -3.07
CA ASN A 317 8.11 8.76 -2.94
C ASN A 317 7.62 8.30 -1.56
N VAL A 318 7.58 9.22 -0.60
CA VAL A 318 7.21 8.94 0.79
C VAL A 318 5.80 9.46 1.04
N ILE A 319 4.90 8.56 1.39
CA ILE A 319 3.46 8.81 1.55
C ILE A 319 3.03 8.45 2.98
N GLY A 320 2.56 9.45 3.73
CA GLY A 320 1.96 9.33 5.06
C GLY A 320 0.61 8.63 5.09
N ASP A 321 0.03 8.50 6.30
CA ASP A 321 -1.29 7.94 6.55
C ASP A 321 -2.39 9.02 6.73
N GLU A 322 -3.26 8.94 7.72
CA GLU A 322 -4.24 10.00 8.05
C GLU A 322 -3.94 10.69 9.40
N GLY A 323 -2.86 10.29 10.08
CA GLY A 323 -2.34 10.91 11.28
C GLY A 323 -1.17 11.85 10.97
N GLY A 324 -0.85 12.74 11.92
CA GLY A 324 0.27 13.68 11.75
C GLY A 324 1.62 12.96 11.77
N ASP A 325 2.21 12.81 10.59
CA ASP A 325 3.43 12.09 10.30
C ASP A 325 4.65 13.02 10.25
N THR A 326 5.84 12.41 10.30
CA THR A 326 7.11 13.08 9.99
C THR A 326 7.81 12.34 8.86
N LEU A 327 7.96 13.00 7.72
CA LEU A 327 8.52 12.45 6.49
C LEU A 327 9.89 13.06 6.24
N TYR A 328 10.88 12.21 5.99
CA TYR A 328 12.24 12.59 5.60
C TYR A 328 12.58 12.01 4.22
N GLY A 329 12.97 12.84 3.27
CA GLY A 329 13.48 12.44 1.95
C GLY A 329 14.94 11.95 2.01
N LEU A 330 15.81 12.81 2.56
CA LEU A 330 17.27 12.73 2.67
C LEU A 330 18.04 13.33 1.49
N ASP A 331 18.64 12.51 0.62
CA ASP A 331 19.33 12.98 -0.59
C ASP A 331 18.50 12.44 -1.79
N GLY A 332 18.42 13.18 -2.89
CA GLY A 332 17.63 12.79 -4.06
C GLY A 332 16.48 13.77 -4.29
N ASP A 333 15.86 13.71 -5.46
CA ASP A 333 14.70 14.54 -5.79
C ASP A 333 13.42 13.85 -5.26
N ASP A 334 13.01 14.16 -4.03
CA ASP A 334 11.97 13.44 -3.29
C ASP A 334 10.56 14.00 -3.49
N LEU A 335 9.55 13.12 -3.41
CA LEU A 335 8.14 13.47 -3.29
C LEU A 335 7.63 13.09 -1.91
N LEU A 336 7.21 14.10 -1.16
CA LEU A 336 6.71 13.97 0.21
C LEU A 336 5.23 14.34 0.27
N LYS A 337 4.40 13.40 0.72
CA LYS A 337 2.96 13.59 0.87
C LYS A 337 2.45 13.05 2.20
N GLY A 338 2.17 13.94 3.15
CA GLY A 338 1.60 13.58 4.46
C GLY A 338 0.15 13.05 4.41
N ARG A 339 -0.68 13.64 3.53
CA ARG A 339 -2.10 13.33 3.22
C ARG A 339 -3.13 13.84 4.23
N GLY A 340 -2.94 13.69 5.51
CA GLY A 340 -3.98 14.05 6.47
C GLY A 340 -3.42 14.02 7.87
N GLY A 341 -3.89 14.93 8.72
CA GLY A 341 -3.18 15.23 9.96
C GLY A 341 -2.29 16.45 9.77
N ASP A 342 -1.60 16.84 10.84
CA ASP A 342 -0.63 17.95 10.79
C ASP A 342 0.76 17.33 10.56
N ASP A 343 1.26 17.38 9.33
CA ASP A 343 2.47 16.66 8.93
C ASP A 343 3.73 17.53 8.99
N THR A 344 4.90 16.91 9.24
CA THR A 344 6.21 17.55 9.07
C THR A 344 6.95 16.89 7.92
N MET A 345 7.33 17.65 6.90
CA MET A 345 8.04 17.15 5.72
C MET A 345 9.40 17.84 5.60
N VAL A 346 10.45 17.04 5.46
CA VAL A 346 11.85 17.46 5.31
C VAL A 346 12.41 16.73 4.09
N GLY A 347 12.70 17.43 2.99
CA GLY A 347 13.25 16.80 1.79
C GLY A 347 14.73 16.55 1.93
N GLY A 348 15.50 17.60 2.21
CA GLY A 348 16.94 17.49 2.29
C GLY A 348 17.58 17.84 0.96
N ALA A 349 18.65 17.16 0.54
CA ALA A 349 19.39 17.58 -0.64
C ALA A 349 18.78 17.03 -1.94
N GLY A 350 18.33 17.90 -2.83
CA GLY A 350 17.72 17.56 -4.11
C GLY A 350 16.60 18.54 -4.44
N ASP A 351 16.03 18.44 -5.65
CA ASP A 351 14.87 19.27 -6.03
C ASP A 351 13.57 18.59 -5.56
N ASP A 352 13.10 18.89 -4.35
CA ASP A 352 12.03 18.16 -3.69
C ASP A 352 10.62 18.72 -3.97
N ALA A 353 9.62 17.85 -3.79
CA ALA A 353 8.20 18.16 -3.99
C ALA A 353 7.34 17.80 -2.78
N TYR A 354 6.72 18.81 -2.17
CA TYR A 354 5.86 18.70 -1.00
C TYR A 354 4.40 18.82 -1.39
N TYR A 355 3.55 17.95 -0.86
CA TYR A 355 2.10 18.05 -0.98
C TYR A 355 1.51 18.48 0.36
N VAL A 356 0.98 19.71 0.38
CA VAL A 356 0.36 20.32 1.56
C VAL A 356 -1.16 20.35 1.37
N ASP A 357 -1.87 19.59 2.20
CA ASP A 357 -3.34 19.52 2.17
C ASP A 357 -4.00 19.82 3.52
N ASP A 358 -3.22 19.96 4.60
CA ASP A 358 -3.67 20.55 5.86
C ASP A 358 -2.92 21.85 6.18
N ALA A 359 -3.58 22.80 6.84
CA ALA A 359 -2.96 24.04 7.29
C ALA A 359 -1.99 23.82 8.48
N GLY A 360 -2.05 22.64 9.10
CA GLY A 360 -1.10 22.18 10.10
C GLY A 360 0.23 21.67 9.53
N ASP A 361 0.31 21.44 8.22
CA ASP A 361 1.53 20.91 7.58
C ASP A 361 2.70 21.89 7.65
N VAL A 362 3.90 21.35 7.85
CA VAL A 362 5.14 22.11 7.94
C VAL A 362 6.19 21.51 7.01
N VAL A 363 6.65 22.32 6.06
CA VAL A 363 7.82 22.02 5.21
C VAL A 363 9.06 22.64 5.82
N THR A 364 10.18 21.90 5.89
CA THR A 364 11.45 22.37 6.46
C THR A 364 12.62 22.08 5.53
N GLU A 365 13.19 23.13 4.94
CA GLU A 365 14.35 23.07 4.05
C GLU A 365 15.54 23.88 4.58
N ALA A 366 16.77 23.42 4.32
CA ALA A 366 17.97 24.19 4.58
C ALA A 366 18.47 24.94 3.34
N ALA A 367 19.44 25.82 3.54
CA ALA A 367 20.00 26.59 2.44
C ALA A 367 20.94 25.74 1.58
N ASP A 368 20.91 25.97 0.27
CA ASP A 368 21.74 25.28 -0.74
C ASP A 368 21.43 23.77 -0.89
N GLU A 369 20.20 23.35 -0.59
CA GLU A 369 19.74 21.96 -0.67
C GLU A 369 19.03 21.61 -1.99
N GLY A 370 18.40 22.57 -2.69
CA GLY A 370 17.86 22.32 -4.03
C GLY A 370 17.01 23.45 -4.58
N TYR A 371 16.13 23.12 -5.54
CA TYR A 371 15.02 23.95 -5.99
C TYR A 371 13.68 23.29 -5.66
N ASP A 372 13.06 23.75 -4.58
CA ASP A 372 11.98 23.01 -3.93
C ASP A 372 10.59 23.53 -4.28
N SER A 373 9.63 22.60 -4.40
CA SER A 373 8.26 22.87 -4.85
C SER A 373 7.21 22.44 -3.83
N VAL A 374 6.40 23.39 -3.37
CA VAL A 374 5.17 23.10 -2.62
C VAL A 374 3.97 23.06 -3.56
N TYR A 375 3.16 22.02 -3.43
CA TYR A 375 1.86 21.87 -4.05
C TYR A 375 0.79 21.94 -2.96
N THR A 376 0.03 23.03 -2.91
CA THR A 376 -0.94 23.26 -1.82
C THR A 376 -2.38 23.20 -2.32
N SER A 377 -3.29 22.69 -1.50
CA SER A 377 -4.75 22.86 -1.66
C SER A 377 -5.40 23.67 -0.53
N VAL A 378 -4.58 24.31 0.31
CA VAL A 378 -4.98 25.16 1.44
C VAL A 378 -4.21 26.48 1.42
N ASP A 379 -4.68 27.44 2.21
CA ASP A 379 -3.91 28.67 2.45
C ASP A 379 -2.53 28.30 3.02
N TYR A 380 -1.46 28.86 2.45
CA TYR A 380 -0.10 28.45 2.82
C TYR A 380 0.92 29.57 2.68
N THR A 381 1.90 29.57 3.58
CA THR A 381 3.07 30.46 3.51
C THR A 381 4.31 29.61 3.35
N LEU A 382 5.11 29.89 2.31
CA LEU A 382 6.36 29.17 2.09
C LEU A 382 7.30 29.33 3.28
N SER A 383 7.86 28.21 3.73
CA SER A 383 9.02 28.20 4.61
C SER A 383 10.23 28.82 3.91
N ALA A 384 11.26 29.20 4.68
CA ALA A 384 12.52 29.65 4.10
C ALA A 384 13.14 28.54 3.22
N ASN A 385 13.88 28.96 2.19
CA ASN A 385 14.58 28.07 1.24
C ASN A 385 13.66 27.17 0.39
N VAL A 386 12.39 27.55 0.23
CA VAL A 386 11.50 26.92 -0.76
C VAL A 386 11.24 27.92 -1.88
N GLU A 387 11.49 27.55 -3.12
CA GLU A 387 11.51 28.49 -4.25
C GLU A 387 10.21 28.52 -5.05
N LYS A 388 9.34 27.51 -4.90
CA LYS A 388 8.13 27.40 -5.72
C LYS A 388 6.91 26.96 -4.93
N ILE A 389 5.78 27.58 -5.25
CA ILE A 389 4.46 27.15 -4.79
C ILE A 389 3.47 27.09 -5.95
N VAL A 390 2.65 26.03 -5.95
CA VAL A 390 1.58 25.80 -6.91
C VAL A 390 0.30 25.49 -6.16
N ALA A 391 -0.68 26.37 -6.25
CA ALA A 391 -2.04 26.11 -5.79
C ALA A 391 -2.71 25.04 -6.64
N ARG A 392 -3.57 24.25 -6.02
CA ARG A 392 -4.30 23.15 -6.65
C ARG A 392 -5.75 23.16 -6.21
N GLY A 393 -6.62 22.92 -7.18
CA GLY A 393 -8.04 22.78 -6.93
C GLY A 393 -8.80 23.88 -7.66
N SER A 394 -9.69 24.53 -6.93
CA SER A 394 -10.51 25.63 -7.43
C SER A 394 -10.98 26.53 -6.28
N ALA A 395 -10.26 26.50 -5.16
CA ALA A 395 -10.58 27.31 -3.99
C ALA A 395 -9.85 28.64 -4.14
N GLY A 396 -10.42 29.75 -3.66
CA GLY A 396 -9.65 30.97 -3.57
C GLY A 396 -8.70 30.87 -2.38
N LEU A 397 -7.41 30.68 -2.64
CA LEU A 397 -6.37 30.47 -1.65
C LEU A 397 -5.57 31.73 -1.37
N ALA A 398 -5.18 31.92 -0.12
CA ALA A 398 -4.16 32.87 0.27
C ALA A 398 -2.80 32.17 0.29
N ILE A 399 -1.96 32.48 -0.71
CA ILE A 399 -0.60 31.93 -0.82
C ILE A 399 0.44 33.04 -0.68
N THR A 400 1.40 32.82 0.21
CA THR A 400 2.48 33.77 0.51
C THR A 400 3.84 33.11 0.26
N GLY A 401 4.73 33.81 -0.44
CA GLY A 401 6.13 33.44 -0.60
C GLY A 401 6.97 33.67 0.67
N ASN A 402 8.27 33.81 0.49
CA ASN A 402 9.26 34.05 1.54
C ASN A 402 10.16 35.25 1.18
N ASP A 403 11.36 35.33 1.75
CA ASP A 403 12.31 36.45 1.50
C ASP A 403 13.22 36.22 0.25
N SER A 404 13.00 35.14 -0.50
CA SER A 404 13.79 34.73 -1.68
C SER A 404 12.98 34.86 -2.97
N ASP A 405 13.65 34.82 -4.13
CA ASP A 405 12.98 34.84 -5.43
C ASP A 405 12.05 33.61 -5.59
N ASN A 406 10.72 33.81 -5.55
CA ASN A 406 9.74 32.74 -5.62
C ASN A 406 9.02 32.65 -6.97
N ALA A 407 8.69 31.42 -7.38
CA ALA A 407 7.76 31.14 -8.47
C ALA A 407 6.41 30.69 -7.91
N MET A 408 5.38 31.51 -8.08
CA MET A 408 4.05 31.29 -7.51
C MET A 408 3.01 31.14 -8.62
N ILE A 409 2.20 30.09 -8.55
CA ILE A 409 1.14 29.80 -9.50
C ILE A 409 -0.16 29.54 -8.73
N GLY A 410 -1.17 30.37 -8.93
CA GLY A 410 -2.54 30.17 -8.44
C GLY A 410 -3.29 29.07 -9.23
N ASP A 411 -4.51 28.76 -8.79
CA ASP A 411 -5.38 27.76 -9.40
C ASP A 411 -6.40 28.37 -10.38
N VAL A 412 -7.66 27.93 -10.34
CA VAL A 412 -8.76 28.47 -11.15
C VAL A 412 -9.79 29.24 -10.29
N GLY A 413 -9.55 29.31 -8.98
CA GLY A 413 -10.28 30.09 -7.97
C GLY A 413 -9.74 31.51 -7.86
N ALA A 414 -10.42 32.34 -7.05
CA ALA A 414 -10.00 33.73 -6.84
C ALA A 414 -8.94 33.80 -5.74
N ASP A 415 -7.67 33.79 -6.13
CA ASP A 415 -6.53 33.63 -5.24
C ASP A 415 -5.97 34.98 -4.77
N THR A 416 -5.28 34.97 -3.63
CA THR A 416 -4.43 36.08 -3.17
C THR A 416 -3.00 35.60 -3.09
N LEU A 417 -2.16 36.11 -3.99
CA LEU A 417 -0.73 35.81 -4.10
C LEU A 417 0.08 36.96 -3.54
N SER A 418 0.92 36.69 -2.55
CA SER A 418 1.87 37.65 -1.99
C SER A 418 3.31 37.14 -2.12
N GLY A 419 4.15 37.78 -2.93
CA GLY A 419 5.53 37.36 -3.20
C GLY A 419 6.43 37.41 -1.97
N GLY A 420 6.31 38.48 -1.18
CA GLY A 420 7.13 38.68 0.00
C GLY A 420 8.32 39.57 -0.32
N GLY A 421 9.54 39.06 -0.19
CA GLY A 421 10.75 39.74 -0.64
C GLY A 421 11.48 38.89 -1.67
N GLY A 422 12.28 39.51 -2.55
CA GLY A 422 12.93 38.78 -3.64
C GLY A 422 12.40 39.25 -4.99
N ALA A 423 12.92 38.73 -6.09
CA ALA A 423 12.43 39.03 -7.43
C ALA A 423 11.47 37.92 -7.89
N ASP A 424 10.19 38.11 -7.60
CA ASP A 424 9.20 37.05 -7.68
C ASP A 424 8.54 36.93 -9.05
N ARG A 425 7.95 35.77 -9.32
CA ARG A 425 7.14 35.49 -10.51
C ARG A 425 5.78 34.96 -10.07
N LEU A 426 4.77 35.82 -10.11
CA LEU A 426 3.40 35.49 -9.72
C LEU A 426 2.54 35.29 -10.97
N ASN A 427 1.78 34.20 -11.00
CA ASN A 427 0.76 33.92 -11.99
C ASN A 427 -0.55 33.55 -11.29
N GLY A 428 -1.57 34.41 -11.35
CA GLY A 428 -2.87 34.18 -10.71
C GLY A 428 -3.59 32.94 -11.25
N GLY A 429 -3.52 32.74 -12.57
CA GLY A 429 -4.10 31.56 -13.20
C GLY A 429 -5.45 31.90 -13.81
N GLY A 430 -6.53 31.36 -13.26
CA GLY A 430 -7.86 31.84 -13.59
C GLY A 430 -8.64 32.15 -12.32
N GLY A 431 -9.65 33.00 -12.40
CA GLY A 431 -10.28 33.57 -11.21
C GLY A 431 -10.04 35.08 -11.17
N ASP A 432 -10.66 35.75 -10.21
CA ASP A 432 -10.45 37.18 -9.99
C ASP A 432 -9.38 37.32 -8.91
N ASP A 433 -8.12 37.45 -9.31
CA ASP A 433 -6.97 37.26 -8.41
C ASP A 433 -6.44 38.58 -7.83
N ILE A 434 -5.80 38.51 -6.66
CA ILE A 434 -5.03 39.63 -6.07
C ILE A 434 -3.56 39.26 -6.08
N LEU A 435 -2.73 40.02 -6.80
CA LEU A 435 -1.30 39.80 -6.89
C LEU A 435 -0.55 40.95 -6.22
N ILE A 436 0.18 40.63 -5.15
CA ILE A 436 1.06 41.53 -4.40
C ILE A 436 2.49 41.06 -4.64
N GLY A 437 3.28 41.79 -5.43
CA GLY A 437 4.69 41.46 -5.66
C GLY A 437 5.50 41.52 -4.37
N GLY A 438 5.36 42.63 -3.64
CA GLY A 438 6.13 42.88 -2.43
C GLY A 438 7.47 43.54 -2.75
N ALA A 439 8.49 43.23 -1.95
CA ALA A 439 9.78 43.90 -2.04
C ALA A 439 10.67 43.27 -3.10
N GLY A 440 10.78 43.91 -4.26
CA GLY A 440 11.68 43.39 -5.28
C GLY A 440 11.47 43.96 -6.66
N LYS A 441 11.61 43.09 -7.66
CA LYS A 441 11.32 43.42 -9.06
C LYS A 441 10.56 42.27 -9.65
N ASP A 442 9.25 42.36 -9.49
CA ASP A 442 8.44 41.17 -9.63
C ASP A 442 7.84 41.12 -11.03
N VAL A 443 7.45 39.92 -11.43
CA VAL A 443 6.77 39.66 -12.69
C VAL A 443 5.40 39.13 -12.36
N LEU A 444 4.39 39.96 -12.59
CA LEU A 444 2.99 39.68 -12.24
C LEU A 444 2.20 39.36 -13.51
N THR A 445 1.48 38.26 -13.49
CA THR A 445 0.59 37.81 -14.57
C THR A 445 -0.75 37.47 -13.93
N GLY A 446 -1.79 38.23 -14.25
CA GLY A 446 -3.11 38.00 -13.65
C GLY A 446 -3.72 36.71 -14.18
N GLY A 447 -3.73 36.56 -15.51
CA GLY A 447 -4.31 35.41 -16.18
C GLY A 447 -5.74 35.69 -16.64
N ALA A 448 -6.68 34.86 -16.21
CA ALA A 448 -8.06 34.91 -16.68
C ALA A 448 -9.04 35.28 -15.57
N GLY A 449 -9.50 36.52 -15.59
CA GLY A 449 -10.55 37.03 -14.70
C GLY A 449 -10.26 38.48 -14.37
N GLY A 450 -11.01 39.05 -13.44
CA GLY A 450 -10.88 40.44 -12.99
C GLY A 450 -9.78 40.60 -11.95
N ASP A 451 -8.54 40.80 -12.41
CA ASP A 451 -7.38 40.74 -11.52
C ASP A 451 -7.02 42.10 -10.92
N ILE A 452 -6.47 42.09 -9.70
CA ILE A 452 -5.96 43.26 -8.99
C ILE A 452 -4.45 43.10 -8.80
N PHE A 453 -3.67 43.95 -9.47
CA PHE A 453 -2.23 44.09 -9.22
C PHE A 453 -2.02 45.13 -8.12
N ALA A 454 -1.79 44.68 -6.89
CA ALA A 454 -1.78 45.50 -5.69
C ALA A 454 -0.36 45.92 -5.29
N PHE A 455 -0.20 47.22 -4.99
CA PHE A 455 1.03 47.81 -4.49
C PHE A 455 0.80 48.36 -3.09
N THR A 456 1.59 47.86 -2.13
CA THR A 456 1.48 48.17 -0.70
C THR A 456 2.32 49.36 -0.29
N GLY A 457 3.24 49.81 -1.14
CA GLY A 457 4.05 50.98 -0.85
C GLY A 457 4.96 51.39 -2.01
N VAL A 458 5.75 52.44 -1.76
CA VAL A 458 6.76 52.91 -2.72
C VAL A 458 7.98 52.00 -2.86
N ASP A 459 8.11 51.02 -1.96
CA ASP A 459 9.20 50.04 -1.94
C ASP A 459 8.91 48.82 -2.84
N ASP A 460 7.63 48.58 -3.19
CA ASP A 460 7.14 47.59 -4.19
C ASP A 460 7.41 48.06 -5.62
N ALA A 461 8.55 48.71 -5.81
CA ALA A 461 8.83 49.51 -6.99
C ALA A 461 9.58 48.70 -8.04
N ARG A 462 9.07 48.80 -9.28
CA ARG A 462 9.64 48.36 -10.57
C ARG A 462 9.18 46.99 -11.05
N ASP A 463 7.97 46.61 -10.67
CA ASP A 463 7.36 45.37 -11.14
C ASP A 463 7.00 45.44 -12.62
N THR A 464 6.83 44.27 -13.20
CA THR A 464 6.36 44.10 -14.58
C THR A 464 5.05 43.34 -14.58
N ILE A 465 3.98 44.02 -14.96
CA ILE A 465 2.68 43.40 -15.20
C ILE A 465 2.65 42.95 -16.66
N THR A 466 2.41 41.66 -16.91
CA THR A 466 2.66 41.08 -18.23
C THR A 466 1.45 41.06 -19.17
N ASP A 467 0.23 41.09 -18.64
CA ASP A 467 -1.00 40.79 -19.38
C ASP A 467 -2.21 41.68 -19.06
N PHE A 468 -2.02 42.79 -18.35
CA PHE A 468 -3.09 43.74 -17.95
C PHE A 468 -4.12 44.04 -19.07
N GLN A 469 -5.39 43.84 -18.76
CA GLN A 469 -6.56 44.05 -19.60
C GLN A 469 -7.39 45.22 -19.06
N ALA A 470 -7.39 46.35 -19.75
CA ALA A 470 -8.04 47.59 -19.29
C ALA A 470 -9.56 47.49 -19.00
N ASP A 471 -10.26 46.55 -19.65
CA ASP A 471 -11.70 46.37 -19.46
C ASP A 471 -12.05 45.41 -18.30
N VAL A 472 -11.04 44.81 -17.67
CA VAL A 472 -11.20 43.67 -16.74
C VAL A 472 -10.41 43.90 -15.45
N ASP A 473 -9.13 44.30 -15.56
CA ASP A 473 -8.19 44.34 -14.45
C ASP A 473 -8.11 45.71 -13.77
N GLN A 474 -7.57 45.73 -12.55
CA GLN A 474 -7.35 46.93 -11.75
C GLN A 474 -5.92 47.01 -11.19
N ILE A 475 -5.48 48.23 -10.94
CA ILE A 475 -4.28 48.53 -10.16
C ILE A 475 -4.72 48.88 -8.74
N GLY A 476 -4.34 48.05 -7.79
CA GLY A 476 -4.59 48.25 -6.37
C GLY A 476 -3.51 49.10 -5.71
N ILE A 477 -3.92 50.08 -4.90
CA ILE A 477 -3.00 50.92 -4.12
C ILE A 477 -3.42 50.89 -2.65
N ASP A 478 -2.51 50.48 -1.75
CA ASP A 478 -2.65 50.78 -0.33
C ASP A 478 -2.39 52.27 -0.10
N LEU A 479 -3.41 53.01 0.30
CA LEU A 479 -3.29 54.45 0.51
C LEU A 479 -2.27 54.77 1.61
N ALA A 480 -2.22 53.97 2.67
CA ALA A 480 -1.36 54.25 3.82
C ALA A 480 0.12 54.10 3.45
N GLY A 481 0.50 53.04 2.72
CA GLY A 481 1.86 52.82 2.25
C GLY A 481 2.37 53.88 1.28
N PHE A 482 1.49 54.55 0.55
CA PHE A 482 1.82 55.71 -0.29
C PHE A 482 1.71 57.06 0.45
N GLY A 483 1.39 57.07 1.75
CA GLY A 483 1.25 58.28 2.55
C GLY A 483 0.01 59.11 2.21
N LEU A 484 -1.02 58.46 1.64
CA LEU A 484 -2.27 59.06 1.20
C LEU A 484 -3.39 58.79 2.22
N THR A 485 -4.41 59.64 2.22
CA THR A 485 -5.62 59.46 3.05
C THR A 485 -6.87 59.23 2.20
N GLY A 486 -6.70 59.09 0.89
CA GLY A 486 -7.76 58.98 -0.10
C GLY A 486 -7.20 59.08 -1.52
N PHE A 487 -7.95 58.56 -2.48
CA PHE A 487 -7.66 58.69 -3.90
C PHE A 487 -8.78 59.50 -4.58
N ASP A 488 -8.40 60.52 -5.35
CA ASP A 488 -9.28 61.29 -6.22
C ASP A 488 -8.78 61.16 -7.66
N ALA A 489 -9.69 61.14 -8.64
CA ALA A 489 -9.30 60.97 -10.05
C ALA A 489 -8.30 62.02 -10.55
N SER A 490 -8.24 63.21 -9.94
CA SER A 490 -7.23 64.24 -10.25
C SER A 490 -5.81 63.87 -9.83
N MET A 491 -5.64 62.83 -9.01
CA MET A 491 -4.35 62.27 -8.61
C MET A 491 -3.79 61.29 -9.66
N PHE A 492 -4.48 61.05 -10.78
CA PHE A 492 -3.97 60.23 -11.87
C PHE A 492 -3.78 61.06 -13.13
N GLU A 493 -2.62 60.90 -13.78
CA GLU A 493 -2.26 61.58 -15.02
C GLU A 493 -1.70 60.57 -16.04
N SER A 494 -2.35 60.43 -17.19
CA SER A 494 -1.80 59.68 -18.33
C SER A 494 -1.21 60.66 -19.36
N ASN A 495 0.05 60.47 -19.74
CA ASN A 495 0.69 61.29 -20.78
C ASN A 495 1.85 60.57 -21.48
N ALA A 496 2.27 61.07 -22.64
CA ALA A 496 3.36 60.48 -23.42
C ALA A 496 4.72 60.50 -22.70
N SER A 497 4.98 61.49 -21.83
CA SER A 497 6.28 61.69 -21.20
C SER A 497 6.54 60.83 -19.97
N GLY A 498 5.49 60.37 -19.26
CA GLY A 498 5.64 59.75 -17.95
C GLY A 498 6.21 60.70 -16.89
N ILE A 499 5.98 62.01 -17.06
CA ILE A 499 6.46 63.07 -16.14
C ILE A 499 5.23 63.85 -15.67
N ALA A 500 5.16 64.12 -14.36
CA ALA A 500 4.11 64.94 -13.75
C ALA A 500 4.13 66.37 -14.33
N THR A 501 2.95 66.93 -14.58
CA THR A 501 2.82 68.32 -15.07
C THR A 501 2.27 69.30 -14.02
N GLY A 502 1.88 68.80 -12.84
CA GLY A 502 1.32 69.59 -11.74
C GLY A 502 2.33 69.94 -10.64
N ALA A 503 1.82 70.19 -9.43
CA ALA A 503 2.62 70.39 -8.21
C ALA A 503 2.07 69.58 -7.01
N ASP A 504 1.03 68.77 -7.24
CA ASP A 504 0.35 67.96 -6.22
C ASP A 504 0.70 66.48 -6.43
N THR A 505 0.76 65.71 -5.34
CA THR A 505 1.01 64.27 -5.32
C THR A 505 0.12 63.54 -6.31
N ARG A 506 0.70 62.65 -7.13
CA ARG A 506 -0.03 61.96 -8.20
C ARG A 506 0.65 60.68 -8.69
N PHE A 507 -0.14 59.83 -9.33
CA PHE A 507 0.31 58.76 -10.20
C PHE A 507 0.39 59.25 -11.64
N VAL A 508 1.48 58.90 -12.34
CA VAL A 508 1.72 59.29 -13.73
C VAL A 508 1.99 58.07 -14.59
N TYR A 509 1.17 57.83 -15.60
CA TYR A 509 1.30 56.72 -16.54
C TYR A 509 1.87 57.20 -17.89
N SER A 510 2.87 56.47 -18.40
CA SER A 510 3.45 56.71 -19.72
C SER A 510 2.82 55.82 -20.79
N GLU A 511 2.04 56.42 -21.67
CA GLU A 511 1.36 55.73 -22.79
C GLU A 511 2.34 55.14 -23.83
N ILE A 512 3.60 55.58 -23.84
CA ILE A 512 4.61 55.13 -24.81
C ILE A 512 5.25 53.81 -24.39
N ASN A 513 5.46 53.62 -23.08
CA ASN A 513 6.27 52.52 -22.57
C ASN A 513 5.62 51.76 -21.40
N GLY A 514 4.38 52.10 -21.04
CA GLY A 514 3.58 51.41 -20.04
C GLY A 514 4.03 51.64 -18.61
N ARG A 515 4.86 52.65 -18.34
CA ARG A 515 5.43 52.87 -16.99
C ARG A 515 4.52 53.73 -16.13
N LEU A 516 4.16 53.21 -14.96
CA LEU A 516 3.40 53.89 -13.92
C LEU A 516 4.35 54.39 -12.83
N PHE A 517 4.31 55.70 -12.57
CA PHE A 517 5.13 56.35 -11.56
C PHE A 517 4.26 56.93 -10.44
N PHE A 518 4.78 56.94 -9.21
CA PHE A 518 4.25 57.75 -8.12
C PHE A 518 5.15 58.97 -7.89
N ASP A 519 4.59 60.16 -8.00
CA ASP A 519 5.26 61.42 -7.72
C ASP A 519 4.71 62.02 -6.42
N ALA A 520 5.47 61.82 -5.33
CA ALA A 520 5.10 62.28 -4.00
C ALA A 520 5.08 63.81 -3.87
N ASP A 521 5.98 64.52 -4.56
CA ASP A 521 6.09 65.99 -4.49
C ASP A 521 5.31 66.70 -5.61
N GLY A 522 4.88 65.94 -6.62
CA GLY A 522 4.04 66.37 -7.72
C GLY A 522 4.68 67.37 -8.66
N SER A 523 5.89 67.87 -8.37
CA SER A 523 6.45 69.11 -8.92
C SER A 523 7.24 68.91 -10.20
N GLY A 524 7.37 67.67 -10.68
CA GLY A 524 8.19 67.30 -11.84
C GLY A 524 9.69 67.60 -11.68
N ALA A 525 10.11 68.15 -10.53
CA ALA A 525 11.49 68.41 -10.16
C ALA A 525 12.10 67.26 -9.33
N GLY A 526 11.26 66.53 -8.58
CA GLY A 526 11.56 65.21 -8.06
C GLY A 526 11.46 64.13 -9.15
N LYS A 527 12.23 63.05 -9.02
CA LYS A 527 12.05 61.87 -9.88
C LYS A 527 10.96 61.02 -9.25
N GLY A 528 9.80 60.91 -9.90
CA GLY A 528 8.77 59.94 -9.51
C GLY A 528 9.36 58.53 -9.37
N VAL A 529 8.85 57.78 -8.42
CA VAL A 529 9.22 56.38 -8.17
C VAL A 529 8.51 55.53 -9.21
N LEU A 530 9.22 54.67 -9.93
CA LEU A 530 8.59 53.73 -10.85
C LEU A 530 7.93 52.63 -10.01
N ILE A 531 6.61 52.51 -10.11
CA ILE A 531 5.84 51.47 -9.42
C ILE A 531 5.80 50.22 -10.28
N ALA A 532 5.25 50.34 -11.50
CA ALA A 532 5.13 49.20 -12.40
C ALA A 532 5.41 49.55 -13.85
N THR A 533 5.71 48.54 -14.64
CA THR A 533 5.71 48.57 -16.10
C THR A 533 4.65 47.61 -16.62
N LEU A 534 3.59 48.14 -17.21
CA LEU A 534 2.53 47.36 -17.85
C LEU A 534 2.97 47.04 -19.29
N ARG A 535 3.20 45.77 -19.57
CA ARG A 535 3.69 45.31 -20.86
C ARG A 535 2.66 45.61 -21.96
N GLY A 536 3.14 46.12 -23.08
CA GLY A 536 2.28 46.49 -24.21
C GLY A 536 1.66 47.89 -24.10
N ALA A 537 1.88 48.59 -22.98
CA ALA A 537 1.35 49.93 -22.71
C ALA A 537 -0.18 50.02 -22.94
N PRO A 538 -0.99 49.21 -22.22
CA PRO A 538 -2.45 49.27 -22.32
C PRO A 538 -2.99 50.64 -21.89
N GLU A 539 -4.26 50.91 -22.19
CA GLU A 539 -4.92 52.11 -21.67
C GLU A 539 -5.06 52.00 -20.15
N LEU A 540 -4.63 53.05 -19.44
CA LEU A 540 -4.78 53.15 -18.00
C LEU A 540 -5.40 54.51 -17.66
N THR A 541 -6.50 54.50 -16.92
CA THR A 541 -7.21 55.70 -16.46
C THR A 541 -7.39 55.68 -14.95
N ALA A 542 -7.88 56.78 -14.38
CA ALA A 542 -8.19 56.85 -12.96
C ALA A 542 -9.22 55.80 -12.51
N ASP A 543 -10.10 55.34 -13.40
CA ASP A 543 -11.13 54.35 -13.11
C ASP A 543 -10.55 52.94 -12.93
N HIS A 544 -9.31 52.71 -13.36
CA HIS A 544 -8.60 51.43 -13.16
C HIS A 544 -7.79 51.40 -11.85
N ILE A 545 -7.77 52.50 -11.10
CA ILE A 545 -7.09 52.57 -9.80
C ILE A 545 -8.11 52.32 -8.70
N THR A 546 -7.83 51.35 -7.84
CA THR A 546 -8.70 50.99 -6.72
C THR A 546 -7.95 51.06 -5.39
N ASP A 547 -8.70 51.37 -4.32
CA ASP A 547 -8.17 51.39 -2.95
C ASP A 547 -8.15 49.96 -2.40
N THR A 548 -6.96 49.43 -2.15
CA THR A 548 -6.75 48.09 -1.61
C THR A 548 -6.35 48.11 -0.14
N SER A 549 -6.50 49.22 0.58
CA SER A 549 -6.11 49.35 2.01
C SER A 549 -6.86 48.39 2.95
N LEU A 550 -7.91 47.71 2.48
CA LEU A 550 -8.67 46.67 3.22
C LEU A 550 -8.44 45.26 2.68
N LEU A 551 -7.67 45.12 1.60
CA LEU A 551 -7.37 43.87 0.91
C LEU A 551 -5.92 43.42 1.16
N VAL A 552 -5.06 44.32 1.63
CA VAL A 552 -3.64 44.07 1.92
C VAL A 552 -3.29 44.37 3.37
#